data_AF-A0A3M1J748-F1
#
_entry.id   AF-A0A3M1J748-F1
#
_cell.length_a   1.000
_cell.length_b   1.000
_cell.length_c   1.000
_cell.angle_alpha   90.00
_cell.angle_beta   90.00
_cell.angle_gamma   90.00
#
_symmetry.space_group_name_H-M   'P 1'
#
loop_
_entity.id
_entity.type
_entity.pdbx_description
1 polymer ?
#
loop_
_entity_poly.entity_id
_entity_poly.type
_entity_poly.pdbx_seq_one_letter_code
_entity_poly.pdbx_strand_id
1 'polypeptide(L)' 'MSHAKGFDPYRFRARFPDQWSQFLRQNFRNAEEVAVVFDVTYQTARNWIEGTHRPSGDKVALAAISMPRRFAAAIGEEAA' A
#
# COMPACT_ATOMS: atom_id res chain seq x y z
N MET A 1 21.91 -0.87 8.20
CA MET A 1 21.34 -2.13 7.65
C MET A 1 21.58 -2.12 6.15
N SER A 2 22.35 -3.06 5.62
CA SER A 2 22.50 -3.22 4.17
C SER A 2 21.25 -3.94 3.67
N HIS A 3 20.56 -3.36 2.69
CA HIS A 3 19.45 -4.03 2.03
C HIS A 3 19.97 -5.29 1.31
N ALA A 4 19.09 -6.24 1.00
CA ALA A 4 19.45 -7.38 0.17
C ALA A 4 20.17 -6.90 -1.12
N LYS A 5 21.20 -7.63 -1.58
CA LYS A 5 21.93 -7.28 -2.80
C LYS A 5 20.92 -7.06 -3.95
N GLY A 6 20.88 -5.85 -4.49
CA GLY A 6 19.98 -5.48 -5.60
C GLY A 6 18.71 -4.72 -5.20
N PHE A 7 18.38 -4.60 -3.91
CA PHE A 7 17.26 -3.76 -3.49
C PHE A 7 17.64 -2.29 -3.51
N ASP A 8 16.89 -1.51 -4.30
CA ASP A 8 17.02 -0.05 -4.40
C ASP A 8 15.90 0.62 -3.58
N PRO A 9 16.20 1.18 -2.39
CA PRO A 9 15.20 1.83 -1.55
C PRO A 9 14.57 3.06 -2.18
N TYR A 10 15.29 3.75 -3.05
CA TYR A 10 14.79 4.94 -3.73
C TYR A 10 13.76 4.56 -4.79
N ARG A 11 14.07 3.54 -5.62
CA ARG A 11 13.10 2.98 -6.57
C ARG A 11 11.89 2.41 -5.87
N PHE A 12 12.08 1.66 -4.79
CA PHE A 12 10.98 1.15 -3.97
C PHE A 12 10.08 2.27 -3.47
N ARG A 13 10.66 3.32 -2.90
CA ARG A 13 9.92 4.49 -2.41
C ARG A 13 9.12 5.16 -3.53
N ALA A 14 9.69 5.27 -4.73
CA ALA A 14 9.05 5.91 -5.88
C ALA A 14 7.84 5.13 -6.40
N ARG A 15 7.93 3.80 -6.47
CA ARG A 15 6.87 2.90 -6.97
C ARG A 15 5.82 2.49 -5.93
N PHE A 16 6.08 2.72 -4.65
CA PHE A 16 5.18 2.33 -3.56
C PHE A 16 3.75 2.92 -3.64
N PRO A 17 3.53 4.21 -3.99
CA PRO A 17 2.18 4.76 -4.12
C PRO A 17 1.33 3.99 -5.15
N ASP A 18 1.93 3.58 -6.27
CA ASP A 18 1.23 2.85 -7.34
C ASP A 18 0.86 1.43 -6.89
N GLN A 19 1.80 0.70 -6.27
CA GLN A 19 1.53 -0.62 -5.70
C GLN A 19 0.43 -0.56 -4.63
N TRP A 20 0.47 0.47 -3.78
CA TRP A 20 -0.57 0.69 -2.76
C TRP A 20 -1.93 1.02 -3.37
N SER A 21 -1.96 1.92 -4.37
CA SER A 21 -3.18 2.23 -5.12
C SER A 21 -3.79 0.98 -5.74
N GLN A 22 -2.97 0.15 -6.39
CA GLN A 22 -3.39 -1.10 -7.00
C GLN A 22 -3.91 -2.08 -5.94
N PHE A 23 -3.21 -2.25 -4.82
CA PHE A 23 -3.67 -3.05 -3.69
C PHE A 23 -5.08 -2.61 -3.23
N LEU A 24 -5.30 -1.30 -3.08
CA LEU A 24 -6.60 -0.80 -2.65
C LEU A 24 -7.70 -1.08 -3.67
N ARG A 25 -7.46 -0.79 -4.95
CA ARG A 25 -8.44 -0.99 -6.04
C ARG A 25 -8.81 -2.47 -6.24
N GLN A 26 -7.91 -3.40 -5.93
CA GLN A 26 -8.17 -4.84 -6.05
C GLN A 26 -8.95 -5.41 -4.85
N ASN A 27 -8.88 -4.77 -3.68
CA ASN A 27 -9.39 -5.34 -2.43
C ASN A 27 -10.56 -4.57 -1.82
N PHE A 28 -10.85 -3.37 -2.31
CA PHE A 28 -11.94 -2.52 -1.84
C PHE A 28 -12.75 -1.97 -3.01
N ARG A 29 -14.03 -1.72 -2.75
CA ARG A 29 -15.01 -1.27 -3.75
C ARG A 29 -14.86 0.21 -4.09
N ASN A 30 -14.54 1.04 -3.09
CA ASN A 30 -14.49 2.50 -3.22
C ASN A 30 -13.69 3.16 -2.07
N ALA A 31 -13.57 4.49 -2.14
CA ALA A 31 -12.83 5.27 -1.16
C ALA A 31 -13.54 5.32 0.21
N GLU A 32 -14.86 5.22 0.26
CA GLU A 32 -15.64 5.16 1.51
C GLU A 32 -15.28 3.91 2.32
N GLU A 33 -15.21 2.75 1.65
CA GLU A 33 -14.84 1.49 2.30
C GLU A 33 -13.39 1.52 2.80
N VAL A 34 -12.47 2.07 2.00
CA VAL A 34 -11.07 2.28 2.43
C VAL A 34 -11.00 3.21 3.65
N ALA A 35 -11.75 4.32 3.64
CA ALA A 35 -11.77 5.27 4.74
C ALA A 35 -12.21 4.62 6.06
N VAL A 36 -13.27 3.80 6.01
CA VAL A 36 -13.78 3.06 7.18
C VAL A 36 -12.77 2.01 7.66
N VAL A 37 -12.25 1.18 6.76
CA VAL A 37 -11.37 0.06 7.13
C VAL A 37 -10.05 0.57 7.73
N PHE A 38 -9.50 1.64 7.17
CA PHE A 38 -8.24 2.20 7.64
C PHE A 38 -8.41 3.30 8.69
N ASP A 39 -9.62 3.66 9.08
CA ASP A 39 -9.91 4.77 10.00
C ASP A 39 -9.14 6.05 9.58
N VAL A 40 -9.45 6.53 8.37
CA VAL A 40 -8.90 7.75 7.77
C VAL A 40 -10.01 8.58 7.13
N THR A 41 -9.71 9.83 6.80
CA THR A 41 -10.66 10.67 6.07
C THR A 41 -10.90 10.14 4.66
N TYR A 42 -12.09 10.41 4.12
CA TYR A 42 -12.44 10.08 2.73
C TYR A 42 -11.42 10.63 1.72
N GLN A 43 -10.94 11.86 1.92
CA GLN A 43 -9.93 12.46 1.05
C GLN A 43 -8.60 11.71 1.09
N THR A 44 -8.20 11.19 2.26
CA THR A 44 -6.98 10.38 2.39
C THR A 44 -7.13 9.07 1.62
N ALA A 45 -8.27 8.40 1.77
CA ALA A 45 -8.58 7.19 1.02
C ALA A 45 -8.59 7.42 -0.50
N ARG A 46 -9.17 8.54 -0.96
CA ARG A 46 -9.12 8.96 -2.36
C ARG A 46 -7.69 9.17 -2.85
N ASN A 47 -6.89 9.94 -2.12
CA ASN A 47 -5.49 10.20 -2.49
C ASN A 47 -4.68 8.90 -2.59
N TRP A 48 -4.96 7.92 -1.72
CA TRP A 48 -4.31 6.60 -1.80
C TRP A 48 -4.79 5.80 -3.01
N ILE A 49 -6.09 5.78 -3.29
CA ILE A 49 -6.64 5.11 -4.49
C ILE A 49 -6.11 5.77 -5.76
N GLU A 50 -5.87 7.08 -5.77
CA GLU A 50 -5.29 7.81 -6.91
C GLU A 50 -3.77 7.68 -7.01
N GLY A 51 -3.11 7.14 -5.98
CA GLY A 51 -1.64 7.00 -5.94
C GLY A 51 -0.89 8.30 -5.68
N THR A 52 -1.57 9.37 -5.29
CA THR A 52 -0.93 10.69 -5.08
C THR A 52 -0.12 10.71 -3.78
N HIS A 53 -0.62 10.07 -2.73
CA HIS A 53 0.00 10.01 -1.41
C HIS A 53 0.25 8.57 -0.96
N ARG A 54 1.23 8.40 -0.06
CA ARG A 54 1.53 7.11 0.58
C ARG A 54 0.83 7.00 1.94
N PRO A 55 0.45 5.78 2.36
CA PRO A 55 -0.01 5.52 3.71
C PRO A 55 1.13 5.70 4.73
N SER A 56 0.77 5.95 5.98
CA SER A 56 1.69 5.86 7.12
C SER A 56 1.97 4.41 7.50
N GLY A 57 3.06 4.18 8.24
CA GLY A 57 3.53 2.82 8.56
C GLY A 57 2.52 1.97 9.33
N ASP A 58 1.74 2.57 10.22
CA ASP A 58 0.68 1.90 10.97
C ASP A 58 -0.44 1.36 10.06
N LYS A 59 -0.80 2.10 9.01
CA LYS A 59 -1.84 1.70 8.04
C LYS A 59 -1.32 0.59 7.11
N VAL A 60 -0.04 0.65 6.73
CA VAL A 60 0.63 -0.45 6.02
C VAL A 60 0.65 -1.72 6.86
N ALA A 61 1.03 -1.61 8.14
CA ALA A 61 1.04 -2.75 9.07
C ALA A 61 -0.36 -3.35 9.26
N LEU A 62 -1.40 -2.51 9.38
CA LEU A 62 -2.79 -2.98 9.47
C LEU A 62 -3.19 -3.82 8.25
N ALA A 63 -2.82 -3.39 7.03
CA ALA A 63 -3.09 -4.15 5.81
C ALA A 63 -2.34 -5.49 5.79
N ALA A 64 -1.06 -5.50 6.17
CA ALA A 64 -0.24 -6.71 6.24
C ALA A 64 -0.78 -7.73 7.25
N ILE A 65 -1.31 -7.28 8.38
CA ILE A 65 -1.89 -8.13 9.42
C ILE A 65 -3.27 -8.65 9.01
N SER A 66 -4.13 -7.77 8.46
CA SER A 66 -5.53 -8.09 8.18
C SER A 66 -5.71 -8.91 6.90
N MET A 67 -4.81 -8.73 5.93
CA MET A 67 -4.91 -9.35 4.60
C MET A 67 -3.54 -9.87 4.11
N PRO A 68 -2.87 -10.76 4.87
CA PRO A 68 -1.45 -11.10 4.65
C PRO A 68 -1.16 -11.63 3.25
N ARG A 69 -2.02 -12.51 2.71
CA ARG A 69 -1.84 -13.07 1.36
C ARG A 69 -2.01 -12.02 0.25
N ARG A 70 -3.00 -11.13 0.38
CA ARG A 70 -3.27 -10.06 -0.62
C ARG A 70 -2.19 -9.00 -0.56
N PHE A 71 -1.78 -8.64 0.64
CA PHE A 71 -0.70 -7.68 0.85
C PHE A 71 0.63 -8.20 0.30
N ALA A 72 0.97 -9.48 0.57
CA ALA A 72 2.16 -10.10 0.01
C ALA A 72 2.13 -10.14 -1.53
N ALA A 73 0.99 -10.46 -2.15
CA ALA A 73 0.86 -10.44 -3.61
C ALA A 73 1.01 -9.04 -4.23
N ALA A 74 0.60 -7.98 -3.52
CA ALA A 74 0.63 -6.62 -4.05
C ALA A 74 1.93 -5.85 -3.75
N ILE A 75 2.59 -6.14 -2.62
CA ILE A 75 3.73 -5.38 -2.10
C ILE A 75 5.01 -6.25 -2.00
N GLY A 76 4.84 -7.56 -1.81
CA GLY A 76 5.93 -8.50 -1.53
C GLY A 76 6.64 -9.06 -2.78
N GLU A 77 6.02 -8.99 -3.96
CA GLU A 77 6.68 -9.36 -5.23
C GLU A 77 7.57 -8.23 -5.74
N GLU A 78 8.73 -8.09 -5.11
CA GLU A 78 9.91 -7.56 -5.80
C GLU A 78 11.12 -8.43 -5.43
N ALA A 79 11.12 -9.66 -5.94
CA ALA A 79 12.28 -10.55 -5.95
C ALA A 79 12.13 -11.64 -7.03
N ALA A 80 12.07 -11.22 -8.30
CA ALA A 80 12.54 -12.00 -9.45
C ALA A 80 13.03 -11.04 -10.53
#